data_AF-A0A7V4MNS4-F1
#
_entry.id   AF-A0A7V4MNS4-F1
#
_cell.length_a   1.000
_cell.length_b   1.000
_cell.length_c   1.000
_cell.angle_alpha   90.00
_cell.angle_beta   90.00
_cell.angle_gamma   90.00
#
_symmetry.space_group_name_H-M   'P 1'
#
loop_
_entity.id
_entity.type
_entity.pdbx_description
1 polymer ?
#
loop_
_entity_poly.entity_id
_entity_poly.type
_entity_poly.pdbx_seq_one_letter_code
_entity_poly.pdbx_strand_id
1 'polypeptide(L)'
;MMRTYPLLAAIGALALFSVPGLAQAPLVTWSARLEPADVRAGEQAQVVVTATLKAGWHIYALAWPGVDVYPTQIEVKPGSGLKPSGEAVQPPPSAIKDPITGKDVRVFSN
;
A
#
# COMPACT_ATOMS: atom_id res chain seq x y z
N MET A 1 63.87 8.61 16.74
CA MET A 1 63.14 7.33 16.77
C MET A 1 61.92 7.51 17.66
N MET A 2 60.74 7.83 17.12
CA MET A 2 59.45 7.78 17.80
C MET A 2 58.35 7.86 16.74
N ARG A 3 57.62 6.77 16.49
CA ARG A 3 56.46 6.72 15.58
C ARG A 3 55.20 6.94 16.40
N THR A 4 54.48 8.02 16.15
CA THR A 4 53.16 8.30 16.72
C THR A 4 52.09 7.82 15.73
N TYR A 5 51.11 7.06 16.22
CA TYR A 5 49.95 6.59 15.43
C TYR A 5 48.66 7.27 15.92
N PRO A 6 48.29 8.48 15.46
CA PRO A 6 47.02 9.10 15.81
C PRO A 6 45.98 8.88 14.70
N LEU A 7 45.84 7.66 14.19
CA LEU A 7 44.86 7.38 13.12
C LEU A 7 43.95 6.16 13.39
N LEU A 8 44.28 5.32 14.37
CA LEU A 8 43.51 4.10 14.64
C LEU A 8 42.37 4.30 15.66
N ALA A 9 42.36 5.39 16.42
CA ALA A 9 41.34 5.63 17.45
C ALA A 9 40.04 6.27 16.90
N ALA A 10 40.06 6.86 15.70
CA ALA A 10 38.91 7.60 15.16
C ALA A 10 37.89 6.71 14.43
N ILE A 11 38.26 5.49 14.01
CA ILE A 11 37.39 4.61 13.21
C ILE A 11 36.48 3.74 14.12
N GLY A 12 36.92 3.43 15.35
CA GLY A 12 36.15 2.61 16.29
C GLY A 12 34.89 3.29 16.84
N ALA A 13 34.85 4.63 16.86
CA ALA A 13 33.73 5.40 17.42
C ALA A 13 32.54 5.58 16.44
N LEU A 14 32.71 5.32 15.14
CA LEU A 14 31.64 5.46 14.15
C LEU A 14 30.78 4.20 13.97
N ALA A 15 31.16 3.06 14.52
CA ALA A 15 30.46 1.79 14.33
C ALA A 15 29.25 1.58 15.28
N LEU A 16 28.98 2.51 16.20
CA LEU A 16 27.93 2.37 17.22
C LEU A 16 26.58 3.02 16.87
N PHE A 17 26.42 3.58 15.67
CA PHE A 17 25.16 4.23 15.23
C PHE A 17 24.38 3.47 14.16
N SER A 18 24.72 2.20 13.91
CA SER A 18 23.91 1.35 13.04
C SER A 18 22.75 0.74 13.83
N VAL A 19 21.80 1.56 14.28
CA VAL A 19 20.49 1.02 14.71
C VAL A 19 19.83 0.48 13.44
N PRO A 20 19.59 -0.85 13.32
CA PRO A 20 18.81 -1.34 12.20
C PRO A 20 17.45 -0.67 12.28
N GLY A 21 17.07 0.05 11.22
CA GLY A 21 15.76 0.69 11.14
C GLY A 21 14.71 -0.39 11.33
N LEU A 22 14.02 -0.38 12.47
CA LEU A 22 12.83 -1.18 12.67
C LEU A 22 11.84 -0.72 11.61
N ALA A 23 11.63 -1.54 10.58
CA ALA A 23 10.66 -1.27 9.54
C ALA A 23 9.32 -0.98 10.23
N GLN A 24 8.77 0.22 10.03
CA GLN A 24 7.46 0.56 10.58
C GLN A 24 6.44 -0.45 10.06
N ALA A 25 5.56 -0.94 10.95
CA ALA A 25 4.47 -1.82 10.55
C ALA A 25 3.68 -1.17 9.40
N PRO A 26 3.33 -1.95 8.36
CA PRO A 26 2.69 -1.39 7.17
C PRO A 26 1.36 -0.73 7.53
N LEU A 27 1.08 0.42 6.92
CA LEU A 27 -0.17 1.15 7.12
C LEU A 27 -1.37 0.43 6.50
N VAL A 28 -1.10 -0.35 5.46
CA VAL A 28 -2.05 -1.23 4.78
C VAL A 28 -1.36 -2.54 4.43
N THR A 29 -2.04 -3.65 4.71
CA THR A 29 -1.65 -4.97 4.21
C THR A 29 -2.66 -5.42 3.17
N TRP A 30 -2.17 -5.90 2.02
CA TRP A 30 -3.01 -6.35 0.91
C TRP A 30 -2.97 -7.86 0.77
N SER A 31 -4.11 -8.45 0.44
CA SER A 31 -4.20 -9.83 -0.05
C SER A 31 -5.12 -9.88 -1.26
N ALA A 32 -4.91 -10.86 -2.13
CA ALA A 32 -5.76 -11.10 -3.27
C ALA A 32 -5.99 -12.60 -3.43
N ARG A 33 -7.21 -12.97 -3.81
CA ARG A 33 -7.57 -14.35 -4.16
C ARG A 33 -8.49 -14.36 -5.37
N LEU A 34 -8.57 -15.51 -6.02
CA LEU A 34 -9.43 -15.74 -7.17
C LEU A 34 -10.63 -16.58 -6.75
N GLU A 35 -11.83 -16.19 -7.19
CA GLU A 35 -13.08 -16.90 -6.91
C GLU A 35 -13.88 -17.13 -8.21
N PRO A 36 -14.04 -18.39 -8.69
CA PRO A 36 -13.47 -19.62 -8.11
C PRO A 36 -11.94 -19.69 -8.28
N ALA A 37 -11.29 -20.46 -7.40
CA ALA A 37 -9.82 -20.56 -7.36
C ALA A 37 -9.24 -21.42 -8.49
N ASP A 38 -10.04 -22.29 -9.10
CA ASP A 38 -9.66 -23.25 -10.14
C ASP A 38 -10.15 -22.84 -11.55
N VAL A 39 -10.39 -21.54 -11.76
CA VAL A 39 -10.84 -21.00 -13.05
C VAL A 39 -9.89 -21.37 -14.18
N ARG A 40 -10.46 -21.76 -15.33
CA ARG A 40 -9.71 -22.13 -16.53
C ARG A 40 -9.70 -21.01 -17.57
N ALA A 41 -8.84 -21.16 -18.57
CA ALA A 41 -8.81 -20.26 -19.71
C ALA A 41 -10.19 -20.22 -20.41
N GLY A 42 -10.73 -19.02 -20.59
CA GLY A 42 -12.06 -18.79 -21.17
C GLY A 42 -13.21 -18.72 -20.15
N GLU A 43 -12.97 -19.09 -18.89
CA GLU A 43 -13.95 -18.92 -17.81
C GLU A 43 -13.80 -17.53 -17.15
N GLN A 44 -14.76 -17.19 -16.28
CA GLN A 44 -14.76 -15.94 -15.51
C GLN A 44 -14.53 -16.23 -14.03
N ALA A 45 -13.79 -15.33 -13.37
CA ALA A 45 -13.60 -15.34 -11.93
C ALA A 45 -13.53 -13.92 -11.38
N GLN A 46 -13.81 -13.78 -10.09
CA GLN A 46 -13.60 -12.54 -9.34
C GLN A 46 -12.22 -12.55 -8.71
N VAL A 47 -11.47 -11.46 -8.92
CA VAL A 47 -10.27 -11.18 -8.12
C VAL A 47 -10.74 -10.42 -6.88
N VAL A 48 -10.79 -11.10 -5.73
CA VAL A 48 -11.17 -10.49 -4.46
C VAL A 48 -9.92 -9.92 -3.79
N VAL A 49 -9.82 -8.60 -3.80
CA VAL A 49 -8.72 -7.85 -3.17
C VAL A 49 -9.17 -7.37 -1.79
N THR A 50 -8.39 -7.66 -0.75
CA THR A 50 -8.68 -7.25 0.63
C THR A 50 -7.54 -6.38 1.16
N ALA A 51 -7.89 -5.17 1.61
CA ALA A 51 -7.00 -4.27 2.32
C ALA A 51 -7.30 -4.34 3.83
N THR A 52 -6.27 -4.57 4.64
CA THR A 52 -6.36 -4.43 6.10
C THR A 52 -5.62 -3.17 6.51
N LEU A 53 -6.34 -2.19 7.06
CA LEU A 53 -5.78 -0.89 7.39
C LEU A 53 -5.37 -0.81 8.85
N LYS A 54 -4.26 -0.13 9.13
CA LYS A 54 -3.89 0.28 10.49
C LYS A 54 -4.95 1.24 11.04
N ALA A 55 -5.29 1.13 12.32
CA ALA A 55 -6.23 2.04 12.96
C ALA A 55 -5.85 3.51 12.76
N GLY A 56 -6.85 4.34 12.45
CA GLY A 56 -6.69 5.77 12.14
C GLY A 56 -6.29 6.09 10.70
N TRP A 57 -6.05 5.06 9.87
CA TRP A 57 -5.78 5.22 8.43
C TRP A 57 -7.01 4.89 7.59
N HIS A 58 -7.06 5.49 6.40
CA HIS A 58 -8.10 5.26 5.42
C HIS A 58 -7.52 5.22 4.00
N ILE A 59 -8.29 4.65 3.08
CA ILE A 59 -7.98 4.57 1.65
C ILE A 59 -9.15 5.18 0.86
N TYR A 60 -8.86 5.96 -0.18
CA TYR A 60 -9.91 6.56 -1.02
C TYR A 60 -10.66 5.51 -1.84
N ALA A 61 -11.97 5.73 -2.03
CA ALA A 61 -12.80 4.89 -2.89
C ALA A 61 -12.28 4.84 -4.33
N LEU A 62 -12.53 3.73 -5.04
CA LEU A 62 -12.11 3.52 -6.43
C LEU A 62 -12.77 4.53 -7.38
N ALA A 63 -14.05 4.79 -7.16
CA ALA A 63 -14.83 5.76 -7.93
C ALA A 63 -14.89 7.11 -7.20
N TRP A 64 -14.27 8.13 -7.80
CA TRP A 64 -14.31 9.50 -7.30
C TRP A 64 -14.59 10.48 -8.46
N PRO A 65 -15.64 11.32 -8.38
CA PRO A 65 -16.00 12.25 -9.44
C PRO A 65 -15.17 13.55 -9.41
N GLY A 66 -14.45 13.84 -8.33
CA GLY A 66 -13.60 15.02 -8.20
C GLY A 66 -12.18 14.81 -8.72
N VAL A 67 -11.45 15.90 -8.93
CA VAL A 67 -10.05 15.91 -9.41
C VAL A 67 -9.04 16.25 -8.30
N ASP A 68 -9.53 16.30 -7.07
CA ASP A 68 -8.90 16.87 -5.88
C ASP A 68 -8.27 15.83 -4.95
N VAL A 69 -8.69 14.57 -5.07
CA VAL A 69 -8.03 13.43 -4.43
C VAL A 69 -7.68 12.39 -5.48
N TYR A 70 -6.61 11.63 -5.19
CA TYR A 70 -6.18 10.52 -6.02
C TYR A 70 -6.89 9.25 -5.53
N PRO A 71 -7.88 8.72 -6.28
CA PRO A 71 -8.57 7.51 -5.90
C PRO A 71 -7.63 6.31 -5.95
N THR A 72 -8.00 5.27 -5.22
CA THR A 72 -7.25 4.01 -5.27
C THR A 72 -7.40 3.37 -6.65
N GLN A 73 -6.28 2.97 -7.23
CA GLN A 73 -6.25 2.29 -8.52
C GLN A 73 -5.78 0.85 -8.34
N ILE A 74 -6.52 -0.07 -8.96
CA ILE A 74 -6.21 -1.50 -8.96
C ILE A 74 -6.11 -1.91 -10.42
N GLU A 75 -4.96 -2.46 -10.79
CA GLU A 75 -4.70 -2.90 -12.16
C GLU A 75 -4.33 -4.38 -12.19
N VAL A 76 -4.85 -5.08 -13.19
CA VAL A 76 -4.39 -6.43 -13.51
C VAL A 76 -3.07 -6.31 -14.27
N LYS A 77 -2.00 -6.89 -13.70
CA LYS A 77 -0.68 -6.84 -14.32
C LYS A 77 -0.73 -7.43 -15.75
N PRO A 78 -0.14 -6.76 -16.75
CA PRO A 78 0.00 -7.30 -18.09
C PRO A 78 0.69 -8.67 -18.07
N GLY A 79 0.19 -9.60 -18.89
CA GLY A 79 0.74 -10.96 -18.99
C GLY A 79 0.34 -11.92 -17.87
N SER A 80 -0.58 -11.54 -16.96
CA SER A 80 -1.11 -12.42 -15.91
C SER A 80 -2.03 -13.54 -16.42
N GLY A 81 -2.41 -13.54 -17.69
CA GLY A 81 -3.43 -14.42 -18.25
C GLY A 81 -4.87 -14.01 -17.90
N LEU A 82 -5.04 -12.97 -17.07
CA LEU A 82 -6.33 -12.39 -16.73
C LEU A 82 -6.60 -11.14 -17.56
N LYS A 83 -7.87 -10.91 -17.88
CA LYS A 83 -8.36 -9.68 -18.50
C LYS A 83 -9.52 -9.13 -17.67
N PRO A 84 -9.54 -7.83 -17.35
CA PRO A 84 -10.71 -7.22 -16.71
C PRO A 84 -11.99 -7.47 -17.51
N SER A 85 -13.05 -7.89 -16.82
CA SER A 85 -14.35 -8.22 -17.41
C SER A 85 -15.47 -7.45 -16.71
N GLY A 86 -15.35 -6.12 -16.71
CA GLY A 86 -16.31 -5.21 -16.08
C GLY A 86 -15.65 -4.19 -15.16
N GLU A 87 -16.46 -3.39 -14.48
CA GLU A 87 -16.02 -2.44 -13.46
C GLU A 87 -15.72 -3.17 -12.14
N ALA A 88 -14.80 -2.62 -11.35
CA ALA A 88 -14.51 -3.12 -10.02
C ALA A 88 -15.69 -2.82 -9.08
N VAL A 89 -16.14 -3.85 -8.36
CA VAL A 89 -17.13 -3.69 -7.28
C VAL A 89 -16.39 -3.44 -5.98
N GLN A 90 -16.87 -2.47 -5.20
CA GLN A 90 -16.33 -2.11 -3.90
C GLN A 90 -17.46 -2.08 -2.85
N PRO A 91 -17.16 -2.30 -1.56
CA PRO A 91 -18.16 -2.09 -0.52
C PRO A 91 -18.60 -0.63 -0.45
N PRO A 92 -19.73 -0.32 0.22
CA PRO A 92 -20.15 1.07 0.44
C PRO A 92 -19.08 1.86 1.21
N PRO A 93 -18.53 2.96 0.66
CA PRO A 93 -17.55 3.78 1.36
C PRO A 93 -18.22 4.71 2.37
N SER A 94 -17.45 5.13 3.38
CA SER A 94 -17.85 6.18 4.32
C SER A 94 -17.50 7.56 3.77
N ALA A 95 -18.31 8.57 4.09
CA ALA A 95 -17.99 9.96 3.77
C ALA A 95 -17.26 10.62 4.95
N ILE A 96 -16.12 11.25 4.70
CA ILE A 96 -15.38 12.04 5.69
C ILE A 96 -15.03 13.40 5.11
N LYS A 97 -14.79 14.39 5.98
CA LYS A 97 -14.23 15.66 5.55
C LYS A 97 -12.71 15.55 5.50
N ASP A 98 -12.14 15.69 4.31
CA ASP A 98 -10.70 15.62 4.11
C ASP A 98 -10.01 16.82 4.81
N PRO A 99 -9.02 16.59 5.67
CA PRO A 99 -8.41 17.65 6.47
C PRO A 99 -7.52 18.60 5.64
N ILE A 100 -7.11 18.22 4.43
CA ILE A 100 -6.18 19.00 3.59
C ILE A 100 -6.97 19.89 2.62
N THR A 101 -7.93 19.29 1.91
CA THR A 101 -8.75 19.92 0.88
C THR A 101 -10.03 20.54 1.45
N GLY A 102 -10.46 20.13 2.65
CA GLY A 102 -11.66 20.63 3.31
C GLY A 102 -12.98 20.14 2.71
N LYS A 103 -12.93 19.18 1.76
CA LYS A 103 -14.09 18.66 1.05
C LYS A 103 -14.52 17.31 1.59
N ASP A 104 -15.77 16.95 1.35
CA ASP A 104 -16.25 15.60 1.66
C ASP A 104 -15.66 14.63 0.64
N VAL A 105 -15.04 13.55 1.13
CA VAL A 105 -14.39 12.49 0.35
C VAL A 105 -14.93 11.13 0.77
N ARG A 106 -14.86 10.15 -0.14
CA ARG A 106 -15.31 8.78 0.11
C ARG A 106 -14.13 7.87 0.40
N VAL A 107 -14.17 7.18 1.53
CA VAL A 107 -13.03 6.39 2.04
C VAL A 107 -13.46 5.05 2.65
N PHE A 108 -12.47 4.17 2.79
CA PHE A 108 -12.52 2.91 3.53
C PHE A 108 -11.55 2.96 4.70
N SER A 109 -12.02 2.54 5.87
CA SER A 109 -11.22 2.37 7.09
C SER A 109 -11.59 1.05 7.76
N ASN A 110 -10.73 0.57 8.67
CA ASN A 110 -11.08 -0.53 9.56
C ASN A 110 -12.11 -0.11 10.62
#